data_AF-A0A5C1W5R9-F1
#
_entry.id   AF-A0A5C1W5R9-F1
#
_cell.length_a   1.000
_cell.length_b   1.000
_cell.length_c   1.000
_cell.angle_alpha   90.00
_cell.angle_beta   90.00
_cell.angle_gamma   90.00
#
_symmetry.space_group_name_H-M   'P 1'
#
loop_
_entity.id
_entity.type
_entity.pdbx_description
1 polymer ?
#
loop_
_entity_poly.entity_id
_entity_poly.type
_entity_poly.pdbx_seq_one_letter_code
_entity_poly.pdbx_strand_id
1 'polypeptide(L)'
;MGSIRHRSLGKTYIKEWRLKRGLSLRRLEDRLETLPDGKPMITHVSINRIEMSKQPYSQEVLEALAAALDCSPAELISVDPNSENEMLELLRRLPADKYRQAINFIKFLGEAN
;
A
#
# COMPACT_ATOMS: atom_id res chain seq x y z
N MET A 1 4.07 -35.73 11.68
CA MET A 1 3.58 -34.33 11.62
C MET A 1 4.79 -33.41 11.46
N GLY A 2 4.95 -32.75 10.31
CA GLY A 2 5.98 -31.74 10.14
C GLY A 2 5.64 -30.48 10.93
N SER A 3 6.54 -30.04 11.80
CA SER A 3 6.39 -28.76 12.53
C SER A 3 6.40 -27.61 11.52
N ILE A 4 5.26 -26.92 11.37
CA ILE A 4 5.17 -25.69 10.58
C ILE A 4 6.02 -24.65 11.30
N ARG A 5 7.20 -24.35 10.75
CA ARG A 5 7.99 -23.21 11.22
C ARG A 5 7.17 -21.95 10.96
N HIS A 6 6.67 -21.30 12.01
CA HIS A 6 6.06 -19.98 11.89
C HIS A 6 7.14 -19.01 11.38
N ARG A 7 7.09 -18.70 10.08
CA ARG A 7 7.90 -17.64 9.49
C ARG A 7 7.42 -16.30 10.04
N SER A 8 8.35 -15.42 10.38
CA SER A 8 8.02 -14.02 10.66
C SER A 8 7.37 -13.41 9.42
N LEU A 9 6.31 -12.62 9.62
CA LEU A 9 5.70 -11.87 8.54
C LEU A 9 6.69 -10.82 8.02
N GLY A 10 6.69 -10.60 6.71
CA GLY A 10 7.52 -9.59 6.07
C GLY A 10 7.13 -8.17 6.51
N LYS A 11 8.05 -7.22 6.31
CA LYS A 11 7.74 -5.80 6.43
C LYS A 11 6.78 -5.40 5.29
N THR A 12 5.82 -4.53 5.60
CA THR A 12 5.00 -3.80 4.64
C THR A 12 5.22 -2.30 4.80
N TYR A 13 4.64 -1.48 3.94
CA TYR A 13 4.69 -0.02 3.97
C TYR A 13 3.37 0.64 4.39
N ILE A 14 2.42 -0.13 4.94
CA ILE A 14 1.09 0.35 5.35
C ILE A 14 1.23 1.53 6.34
N LYS A 15 2.14 1.41 7.31
CA LYS A 15 2.41 2.47 8.30
C LYS A 15 2.93 3.72 7.63
N GLU A 16 3.92 3.59 6.75
CA GLU A 16 4.56 4.67 6.04
C GLU A 16 3.55 5.42 5.16
N TRP A 17 2.67 4.69 4.46
CA TRP A 17 1.60 5.28 3.64
C TRP A 17 0.57 6.02 4.51
N ARG A 18 0.16 5.44 5.65
CA ARG A 18 -0.71 6.12 6.61
C ARG A 18 -0.10 7.43 7.12
N LEU A 19 1.19 7.40 7.45
CA LEU A 19 1.91 8.59 7.92
C LEU A 19 2.08 9.64 6.82
N LYS A 20 2.38 9.27 5.58
CA LYS A 20 2.41 10.21 4.43
C LYS A 20 1.07 10.90 4.21
N ARG A 21 -0.05 10.24 4.53
CA ARG A 21 -1.40 10.82 4.49
C ARG A 21 -1.78 11.62 5.74
N GLY A 22 -0.90 11.71 6.73
CA GLY A 22 -1.15 12.45 7.98
C GLY A 22 -2.27 11.84 8.84
N LEU A 23 -2.53 10.53 8.72
CA LEU A 23 -3.63 9.86 9.40
C LEU A 23 -3.20 9.19 10.70
N SER A 24 -3.98 9.38 11.76
CA SER A 24 -3.93 8.51 12.93
C SER A 24 -4.59 7.17 12.61
N LEU A 25 -4.32 6.12 13.41
CA LEU A 25 -4.96 4.82 13.22
C LEU A 25 -6.49 4.89 13.33
N ARG A 26 -7.02 5.71 14.26
CA ARG A 26 -8.47 5.92 14.39
C ARG A 26 -9.04 6.63 13.17
N ARG A 27 -8.37 7.68 12.69
CA ARG A 27 -8.81 8.37 11.46
C ARG A 27 -8.75 7.47 10.23
N LEU A 28 -7.83 6.51 10.19
CA LEU A 28 -7.80 5.52 9.12
C LEU A 28 -8.96 4.54 9.24
N GLU A 29 -9.24 4.02 10.44
CA GLU A 29 -10.44 3.21 10.72
C GLU A 29 -11.72 3.93 10.31
N ASP A 30 -11.87 5.20 10.66
CA ASP A 30 -13.05 6.03 10.33
C ASP A 30 -13.23 6.25 8.82
N ARG A 31 -12.16 6.09 8.01
CA ARG A 31 -12.21 6.22 6.55
C ARG A 31 -12.58 4.92 5.84
N LEU A 32 -12.45 3.78 6.50
CA LEU A 32 -12.73 2.48 5.91
C LEU A 32 -14.24 2.24 5.89
N GLU A 33 -14.68 1.40 4.95
CA GLU A 33 -16.08 1.01 4.87
C GLU A 33 -16.52 0.30 6.15
N THR A 34 -17.76 0.59 6.55
CA THR A 34 -18.43 -0.15 7.62
C THR A 34 -19.16 -1.35 7.04
N LEU A 35 -19.17 -2.45 7.77
CA LEU A 35 -19.96 -3.62 7.44
C LEU A 35 -21.47 -3.29 7.52
N PRO A 36 -22.35 -4.11 6.90
CA PRO A 36 -23.81 -3.87 6.93
C PRO A 36 -24.43 -3.78 8.32
N ASP A 37 -23.77 -4.36 9.34
CA ASP A 37 -24.19 -4.30 10.73
C ASP A 37 -23.69 -3.05 11.49
N GLY A 38 -23.08 -2.10 10.77
CA GLY A 38 -22.57 -0.83 11.30
C GLY A 38 -21.22 -0.94 12.00
N LYS A 39 -20.59 -2.11 12.03
CA LYS A 39 -19.27 -2.29 12.63
C LYS A 39 -18.14 -1.88 11.68
N PRO A 40 -16.99 -1.42 12.19
CA PRO A 40 -15.82 -1.19 11.36
C PRO A 40 -15.37 -2.52 10.73
N MET A 41 -15.02 -2.48 9.44
CA MET A 41 -14.42 -3.63 8.75
C MET A 41 -13.16 -4.13 9.45
N ILE A 42 -12.34 -3.20 9.96
CA ILE A 42 -11.16 -3.49 10.75
C ILE A 42 -10.90 -2.36 11.75
N THR A 43 -10.52 -2.73 12.99
CA THR A 43 -10.26 -1.74 14.05
C THR A 43 -8.86 -1.15 13.97
N HIS A 44 -8.65 0.05 14.51
CA HIS A 44 -7.34 0.67 14.67
C HIS A 44 -6.33 -0.22 15.41
N VAL A 45 -6.79 -1.05 16.35
CA VAL A 45 -5.95 -2.01 17.08
C VAL A 45 -5.46 -3.11 16.14
N SER A 46 -6.33 -3.66 15.30
CA SER A 46 -5.97 -4.67 14.29
C SER A 46 -5.06 -4.08 13.21
N ILE A 47 -5.33 -2.85 12.75
CA ILE A 47 -4.45 -2.12 11.81
C ILE A 47 -3.05 -1.99 12.41
N ASN A 48 -2.93 -1.58 13.68
CA ASN A 48 -1.62 -1.47 14.34
C ASN A 48 -0.86 -2.81 14.39
N ARG A 49 -1.56 -3.92 14.66
CA ARG A 49 -0.94 -5.26 14.65
C ARG A 49 -0.46 -5.66 13.26
N ILE A 50 -1.20 -5.30 12.22
CA ILE A 50 -0.78 -5.51 10.82
C ILE A 50 0.46 -4.67 10.49
N GLU A 51 0.46 -3.38 10.83
CA GLU A 51 1.60 -2.47 10.63
C GLU A 51 2.89 -2.94 11.32
N MET A 52 2.76 -3.65 12.44
CA MET A 52 3.87 -4.21 13.20
C MET A 52 4.24 -5.66 12.79
N SER A 53 3.69 -6.18 11.69
CA SER A 53 3.89 -7.56 11.23
C SER A 53 3.55 -8.60 12.31
N LYS A 54 2.59 -8.29 13.19
CA LYS A 54 2.10 -9.17 14.28
C LYS A 54 0.80 -9.89 13.92
N GLN A 55 0.14 -9.48 12.84
CA GLN A 55 -1.07 -10.08 12.33
C GLN A 55 -1.01 -10.05 10.79
N PRO A 56 -1.38 -11.14 10.09
CA PRO A 56 -1.50 -11.10 8.64
C PRO A 56 -2.68 -10.23 8.22
N TYR A 57 -2.57 -9.60 7.05
CA TYR A 57 -3.72 -8.98 6.39
C TYR A 57 -4.51 -10.04 5.60
N SER A 58 -5.81 -9.79 5.39
CA SER A 58 -6.56 -10.43 4.31
C SER A 58 -6.49 -9.56 3.05
N GLN A 59 -6.83 -10.13 1.90
CA GLN A 59 -6.91 -9.36 0.65
C GLN A 59 -7.91 -8.19 0.76
N GLU A 60 -9.10 -8.45 1.30
CA GLU A 60 -10.13 -7.41 1.50
C GLU A 60 -9.62 -6.24 2.35
N VAL A 61 -8.94 -6.54 3.47
CA VAL A 61 -8.36 -5.49 4.32
C VAL A 61 -7.28 -4.71 3.58
N LEU A 62 -6.43 -5.39 2.80
CA LEU A 62 -5.37 -4.72 2.04
C LEU A 62 -5.94 -3.77 0.98
N GLU A 63 -6.97 -4.21 0.26
CA GLU A 63 -7.65 -3.40 -0.76
C GLU A 63 -8.39 -2.20 -0.15
N ALA A 64 -9.07 -2.39 0.98
CA ALA A 64 -9.73 -1.31 1.68
C ALA A 64 -8.73 -0.26 2.21
N LEU A 65 -7.60 -0.71 2.76
CA LEU A 65 -6.51 0.16 3.18
C LEU A 65 -5.91 0.93 1.99
N ALA A 66 -5.72 0.26 0.85
CA ALA A 66 -5.19 0.87 -0.36
C ALA A 66 -6.12 1.99 -0.88
N ALA A 67 -7.42 1.72 -0.93
CA ALA A 67 -8.43 2.71 -1.28
C ALA A 67 -8.44 3.90 -0.31
N ALA A 68 -8.43 3.66 1.00
CA ALA A 68 -8.43 4.72 2.01
C ALA A 68 -7.14 5.58 2.04
N LEU A 69 -6.03 4.99 1.60
CA LEU A 69 -4.71 5.62 1.54
C LEU A 69 -4.36 6.16 0.15
N ASP A 70 -5.26 6.04 -0.84
CA ASP A 70 -5.06 6.52 -2.21
C ASP A 70 -3.75 5.98 -2.82
N CYS A 71 -3.62 4.65 -2.81
CA CYS A 71 -2.53 3.90 -3.45
C CYS A 71 -3.01 2.52 -3.88
N SER A 72 -2.16 1.74 -4.54
CA SER A 72 -2.44 0.34 -4.90
C SER A 72 -2.09 -0.64 -3.76
N PRO A 73 -2.71 -1.83 -3.73
CA PRO A 73 -2.34 -2.90 -2.80
C PRO A 73 -0.87 -3.32 -2.90
N ALA A 74 -0.31 -3.30 -4.13
CA ALA A 74 1.09 -3.63 -4.36
C ALA A 74 2.03 -2.60 -3.70
N GLU A 75 1.71 -1.31 -3.80
CA GLU A 75 2.48 -0.24 -3.17
C GLU A 75 2.50 -0.36 -1.64
N LEU A 76 1.40 -0.78 -1.02
CA LEU A 76 1.36 -1.05 0.42
C LEU A 76 2.32 -2.18 0.84
N ILE A 77 2.63 -3.12 -0.06
CA ILE A 77 3.51 -4.24 0.23
C ILE A 77 4.97 -3.88 -0.03
N SER A 78 5.28 -3.18 -1.13
CA SER A 78 6.65 -3.11 -1.66
C SER A 78 7.24 -1.72 -1.84
N VAL A 79 6.44 -0.64 -1.74
CA VAL A 79 6.90 0.72 -2.06
C VAL A 79 6.94 1.58 -0.82
N ASP A 80 8.14 2.03 -0.43
CA ASP A 80 8.30 3.09 0.56
C ASP A 80 7.81 4.42 -0.03
N PRO A 81 6.73 5.00 0.50
CA PRO A 81 6.18 6.23 -0.03
C PRO A 81 7.04 7.47 0.25
N ASN A 82 8.05 7.36 1.11
CA ASN A 82 9.02 8.41 1.41
C ASN A 82 10.35 8.21 0.69
N SER A 83 10.53 7.09 -0.02
CA SER A 83 11.69 6.98 -0.91
C SER A 83 11.61 8.06 -1.97
N GLU A 84 12.73 8.74 -2.24
CA GLU A 84 12.90 9.70 -3.34
C GLU A 84 12.89 8.97 -4.70
N ASN A 85 11.85 8.18 -4.97
CA ASN A 85 11.65 7.59 -6.28
C ASN A 85 10.92 8.61 -7.16
N GLU A 86 11.69 9.61 -7.61
CA GLU A 86 11.22 10.67 -8.49
C GLU A 86 10.54 10.09 -9.75
N MET A 87 11.02 8.95 -10.25
CA MET A 87 10.41 8.23 -11.37
C MET A 87 8.97 7.80 -11.07
N LEU A 88 8.71 7.18 -9.90
CA LEU A 88 7.35 6.75 -9.52
C LEU A 88 6.40 7.95 -9.36
N GLU A 89 6.87 9.04 -8.74
CA GLU A 89 6.07 10.25 -8.58
C GLU A 89 5.76 10.92 -9.95
N LEU A 90 6.74 10.96 -10.86
CA LEU A 90 6.53 11.43 -12.23
C LEU A 90 5.51 10.57 -12.99
N LEU A 91 5.60 9.25 -12.86
CA LEU A 91 4.64 8.33 -13.49
C LEU A 91 3.22 8.50 -12.94
N ARG A 92 3.03 8.71 -11.63
CA ARG A 92 1.70 8.96 -11.04
C ARG A 92 1.05 10.24 -11.54
N ARG A 93 1.86 11.26 -11.83
CA ARG A 93 1.38 12.57 -12.33
C ARG A 93 1.20 12.58 -13.85
N LEU A 94 1.67 11.55 -14.54
CA LEU A 94 1.64 11.49 -15.99
C LEU A 94 0.19 11.23 -16.46
N PRO A 95 -0.32 11.99 -17.45
CA PRO A 95 -1.60 11.68 -18.07
C PRO A 95 -1.59 10.30 -18.75
N ALA A 96 -2.71 9.57 -18.68
CA ALA A 96 -2.79 8.20 -19.22
C ALA A 96 -2.47 8.12 -20.73
N ASP A 97 -2.80 9.17 -21.50
CA ASP A 97 -2.49 9.28 -22.93
C ASP A 97 -0.98 9.41 -23.22
N LYS A 98 -0.19 9.82 -22.22
CA LYS A 98 1.28 9.96 -22.33
C LYS A 98 2.05 8.71 -21.96
N TYR A 99 1.40 7.69 -21.37
CA TYR A 99 2.08 6.48 -20.89
C TYR A 99 2.87 5.78 -22.00
N ARG A 100 2.27 5.69 -23.20
CA ARG A 100 2.92 5.03 -24.35
C ARG A 100 4.17 5.79 -24.82
N GLN A 101 4.13 7.12 -24.82
CA GLN A 101 5.29 7.94 -25.15
C GLN A 101 6.41 7.78 -24.11
N ALA A 102 6.06 7.81 -22.82
CA ALA A 102 7.02 7.64 -21.74
C ALA A 102 7.71 6.26 -21.79
N ILE A 103 6.95 5.18 -21.99
CA ILE A 103 7.51 3.82 -22.12
C ILE A 103 8.49 3.75 -23.31
N ASN A 104 8.13 4.31 -24.46
CA ASN A 104 8.99 4.27 -25.64
C ASN A 104 10.29 5.06 -25.40
N PHE A 105 10.22 6.20 -24.72
CA PHE A 105 11.40 6.99 -24.39
C PHE A 105 12.31 6.26 -23.40
N ILE A 106 11.75 5.64 -22.36
CA ILE A 106 12.51 4.85 -21.38
C ILE A 106 13.19 3.64 -22.07
N LYS A 107 12.47 2.94 -22.97
CA LYS A 107 13.03 1.85 -23.76
C LYS A 107 14.20 2.32 -24.63
N PHE A 108 14.01 3.44 -25.34
CA PHE A 108 15.07 4.04 -26.15
C PHE A 108 16.32 4.35 -25.30
N LEU A 109 16.16 4.94 -24.11
CA LEU A 109 17.29 5.20 -23.21
C LEU A 109 17.99 3.92 -22.74
N GLY A 110 17.26 2.83 -22.52
CA GLY A 110 17.84 1.54 -22.09
C GLY A 110 18.51 0.74 -23.21
N GLU A 111 18.06 0.94 -24.46
CA GLU A 111 18.63 0.32 -25.67
C GLU A 111 19.80 1.11 -26.26
N ALA A 112 19.98 2.38 -25.89
CA ALA A 112 21.03 3.28 -26.37
C ALA A 112 22.44 2.99 -25.79
N ASN A 113 22.76 1.71 -25.53
CA ASN A 113 24.10 1.25 -25.14
C ASN A 113 24.91 0.78 -26.35
#